data_AF-A0A2J7TE14-F1
#
_entry.id   AF-A0A2J7TE14-F1
#
_cell.length_a   1.000
_cell.length_b   1.000
_cell.length_c   1.000
_cell.angle_alpha   90.00
_cell.angle_beta   90.00
_cell.angle_gamma   90.00
#
_symmetry.space_group_name_H-M   'P 1'
#
loop_
_entity.id
_entity.type
_entity.pdbx_description
1 polymer ?
#
loop_
_entity_poly.entity_id
_entity_poly.type
_entity_poly.pdbx_seq_one_letter_code
_entity_poly.pdbx_strand_id
1 'polypeptide(L)'
;MLLLFAVAAIVTIFIGAAKAESTKFRFNDLNTTIFGPAYADILVKGENFLTCKPPVGRAFSYALCYFSGPMIGSAGNPPLPCKLAKDGKTADCTCYGLTTEQYPPMVPYFIDINAILNLDLYLSTVAVCGHDGEACNPREFIQNQTLWNSAPACTAANNNVVIPTAQLISVYTPVKNADYGGGTTTCSAGKYAGCMTAPCYETGKVDSAGNKLVSCKCPVYDGPFEIGQANRPCDANVLTPWSAKDKGPYIWSASHNPALNPDPPVDGCLADAPGDKGCPLYSASTEYPVGKGSALCKTVCESYKTGVRENTKTLWSKGLQVAYSCDSTICTTLGIGQTGASTAKPAQKAALLKKACGGLAQQSGLEAIMALEQINKCSCCASQVCGCANPGTDINARTQAEIARLNAEQEQLSITPQCEINDTLCGAQKR
;
A
#
# COMPACT_ATOMS: atom_id res chain seq x y z
N MET A 1 59.89 2.31 -32.38
CA MET A 1 59.93 3.69 -31.86
C MET A 1 58.82 4.47 -32.57
N LEU A 2 57.98 5.19 -31.82
CA LEU A 2 56.69 5.84 -32.22
C LEU A 2 55.56 4.82 -32.49
N LEU A 3 54.61 4.51 -31.59
CA LEU A 3 53.73 5.32 -30.72
C LEU A 3 52.80 6.26 -31.50
N LEU A 4 51.61 5.76 -31.83
CA LEU A 4 50.40 6.57 -32.00
C LEU A 4 49.20 5.80 -31.45
N PHE A 5 48.65 6.37 -30.38
CA PHE A 5 47.56 5.88 -29.55
C PHE A 5 46.23 5.86 -30.32
N ALA A 6 45.59 4.70 -30.38
CA ALA A 6 44.15 4.61 -30.63
C ALA A 6 43.43 4.60 -29.27
N VAL A 7 42.84 5.75 -28.92
CA VAL A 7 41.97 5.87 -27.75
C VAL A 7 40.63 5.22 -28.10
N ALA A 8 40.40 4.02 -27.57
CA ALA A 8 39.08 3.40 -27.55
C ALA A 8 38.21 4.13 -26.51
N ALA A 9 37.29 4.97 -26.97
CA ALA A 9 36.23 5.51 -26.13
C ALA A 9 35.20 4.39 -25.86
N ILE A 10 35.40 3.64 -24.78
CA ILE A 10 34.37 2.79 -24.19
C ILE A 10 33.37 3.75 -23.53
N VAL A 11 32.24 3.97 -24.20
CA VAL A 11 31.07 4.62 -23.61
C VAL A 11 30.44 3.63 -22.65
N THR A 12 30.89 3.64 -21.39
CA THR A 12 30.22 2.96 -20.29
C THR A 12 28.91 3.71 -20.03
N ILE A 13 27.81 3.22 -20.60
CA ILE A 13 26.47 3.64 -20.21
C ILE A 13 26.26 3.09 -18.80
N PHE A 14 26.60 3.87 -17.79
CA PHE A 14 26.12 3.66 -16.43
C PHE A 14 24.60 3.84 -16.48
N ILE A 15 23.88 2.73 -16.45
CA ILE A 15 22.47 2.71 -16.06
C ILE A 15 22.45 3.19 -14.62
N GLY A 16 22.18 4.49 -14.44
CA GLY A 16 21.87 5.09 -13.14
C GLY A 16 20.53 4.57 -12.65
N ALA A 17 20.54 3.37 -12.07
CA ALA A 17 19.50 2.89 -11.17
C ALA A 17 20.18 2.61 -9.83
N ALA A 18 19.50 3.02 -8.75
CA ALA A 18 19.91 2.94 -7.34
C ALA A 18 20.86 4.05 -6.85
N LYS A 19 20.28 5.23 -6.56
CA LYS A 19 20.64 5.95 -5.33
C LYS A 19 19.53 6.91 -4.87
N ALA A 20 18.46 6.34 -4.36
CA ALA A 20 17.70 6.98 -3.30
C ALA A 20 17.87 6.10 -2.05
N GLU A 21 19.07 6.09 -1.49
CA GLU A 21 19.24 5.68 -0.10
C GLU A 21 18.57 6.76 0.75
N SER A 22 17.31 6.56 1.13
CA SER A 22 16.72 7.32 2.20
C SER A 22 17.45 6.93 3.49
N THR A 23 18.42 7.74 3.91
CA THR A 23 19.15 7.56 5.18
C THR A 23 18.29 7.91 6.39
N LYS A 24 17.00 8.24 6.20
CA LYS A 24 16.09 8.69 7.26
C LYS A 24 14.84 7.82 7.25
N PHE A 25 14.71 6.95 8.25
CA PHE A 25 13.46 6.24 8.50
C PHE A 25 12.37 7.23 8.87
N ARG A 26 11.29 7.25 8.09
CA ARG A 26 10.03 7.90 8.44
C ARG A 26 8.98 6.82 8.67
N PHE A 27 8.42 6.78 9.87
CA PHE A 27 7.37 5.83 10.20
C PHE A 27 6.13 6.09 9.34
N ASN A 28 5.56 5.02 8.79
CA ASN A 28 4.33 5.08 8.00
C ASN A 28 3.11 4.98 8.92
N ASP A 29 2.58 6.14 9.31
CA ASP A 29 1.33 6.28 10.03
C ASP A 29 0.14 6.60 9.10
N LEU A 30 0.33 6.53 7.78
CA LEU A 30 -0.75 6.73 6.82
C LEU A 30 -1.72 5.55 6.86
N ASN A 31 -3.00 5.84 6.66
CA ASN A 31 -4.00 4.85 6.30
C ASN A 31 -3.70 4.31 4.91
N THR A 32 -3.07 3.15 4.86
CA THR A 32 -2.73 2.44 3.62
C THR A 32 -3.95 1.71 3.05
N THR A 33 -5.02 1.55 3.83
CA THR A 33 -6.34 1.10 3.39
C THR A 33 -7.45 1.81 4.17
N ILE A 34 -8.73 1.55 3.83
CA ILE A 34 -9.87 2.04 4.63
C ILE A 34 -9.91 1.50 6.06
N PHE A 35 -9.27 0.36 6.32
CA PHE A 35 -9.38 -0.31 7.61
C PHE A 35 -8.33 0.15 8.62
N GLY A 36 -7.42 1.04 8.21
CA GLY A 36 -6.45 1.64 9.11
C GLY A 36 -5.05 1.82 8.51
N PRO A 37 -4.07 2.11 9.38
CA PRO A 37 -2.70 2.44 9.01
C PRO A 37 -1.84 1.21 8.73
N ALA A 38 -0.61 1.43 8.25
CA ALA A 38 0.28 0.35 7.87
C ALA A 38 0.54 -0.68 8.99
N TYR A 39 0.59 -0.22 10.23
CA TYR A 39 0.79 -1.08 11.40
C TYR A 39 -0.45 -1.86 11.87
N ALA A 40 -1.55 -1.78 11.13
CA ALA A 40 -2.69 -2.69 11.30
C ALA A 40 -2.55 -3.97 10.44
N ASP A 41 -1.44 -4.13 9.69
CA ASP A 41 -1.15 -5.32 8.89
C ASP A 41 -2.37 -5.78 8.07
N ILE A 42 -2.85 -4.91 7.16
CA ILE A 42 -4.16 -5.05 6.52
C ILE A 42 -4.10 -5.82 5.20
N LEU A 43 -4.57 -7.06 5.23
CA LEU A 43 -4.67 -7.90 4.05
C LEU A 43 -6.08 -7.83 3.43
N VAL A 44 -6.25 -7.01 2.38
CA VAL A 44 -7.54 -6.88 1.69
C VAL A 44 -7.76 -8.01 0.68
N LYS A 45 -6.69 -8.39 -0.02
CA LYS A 45 -6.69 -9.46 -1.02
C LYS A 45 -5.29 -10.04 -1.18
N GLY A 46 -5.20 -11.26 -1.72
CA GLY A 46 -3.91 -11.96 -1.84
C GLY A 46 -2.88 -11.24 -2.70
N GLU A 47 -3.31 -10.34 -3.60
CA GLU A 47 -2.44 -9.51 -4.43
C GLU A 47 -1.63 -8.48 -3.62
N ASN A 48 -2.08 -8.12 -2.42
CA ASN A 48 -1.34 -7.20 -1.55
C ASN A 48 -0.01 -7.82 -1.06
N PHE A 49 0.09 -9.16 -1.07
CA PHE A 49 1.34 -9.84 -0.74
C PHE A 49 2.32 -9.81 -1.91
N LEU A 50 3.25 -8.87 -1.83
CA LEU A 50 4.44 -8.82 -2.67
C LEU A 50 5.30 -10.03 -2.36
N THR A 51 5.51 -10.91 -3.35
CA THR A 51 6.37 -12.08 -3.12
C THR A 51 7.82 -11.74 -3.41
N CYS A 52 8.64 -11.92 -2.39
CA CYS A 52 10.06 -11.66 -2.42
C CYS A 52 10.82 -12.99 -2.38
N LYS A 53 11.89 -13.06 -3.18
CA LYS A 53 12.82 -14.18 -3.16
C LYS A 53 14.07 -13.76 -2.39
N PRO A 54 14.52 -14.56 -1.40
CA PRO A 54 15.81 -14.35 -0.76
C PRO A 54 16.96 -14.24 -1.78
N PRO A 55 18.00 -13.44 -1.49
CA PRO A 55 19.15 -13.32 -2.38
C PRO A 55 19.88 -14.66 -2.47
N VAL A 56 20.36 -14.99 -3.67
CA VAL A 56 21.17 -16.19 -3.92
C VAL A 56 22.65 -15.83 -3.85
N GLY A 57 23.47 -16.73 -3.31
CA GLY A 57 24.93 -16.55 -3.25
C GLY A 57 25.43 -15.75 -2.04
N ARG A 58 24.54 -15.38 -1.10
CA ARG A 58 24.92 -14.83 0.21
C ARG A 58 23.96 -15.31 1.30
N ALA A 59 24.42 -15.32 2.55
CA ALA A 59 23.56 -15.53 3.70
C ALA A 59 22.55 -14.38 3.83
N PHE A 60 21.30 -14.74 4.09
CA PHE A 60 20.21 -13.80 4.35
C PHE A 60 19.34 -14.33 5.48
N SER A 61 18.83 -13.42 6.28
CA SER A 61 18.01 -13.73 7.44
C SER A 61 16.86 -12.76 7.53
N TYR A 62 15.73 -13.22 8.05
CA TYR A 62 14.53 -12.44 8.26
C TYR A 62 13.75 -12.96 9.47
N ALA A 63 12.90 -12.13 10.05
CA ALA A 63 12.10 -12.51 11.21
C ALA A 63 10.70 -12.99 10.79
N LEU A 64 10.12 -13.93 11.53
CA LEU A 64 8.73 -14.38 11.39
C LEU A 64 8.00 -14.22 12.72
N CYS A 65 7.26 -13.11 12.85
CA CYS A 65 6.49 -12.77 14.05
C CYS A 65 5.05 -13.27 14.04
N TYR A 66 4.57 -13.82 12.92
CA TYR A 66 3.18 -14.26 12.72
C TYR A 66 2.63 -15.22 13.82
N PHE A 67 3.51 -15.88 14.56
CA PHE A 67 3.16 -16.80 15.65
C PHE A 67 3.41 -16.26 17.06
N SER A 68 3.86 -15.01 17.18
CA SER A 68 4.16 -14.38 18.46
C SER A 68 2.88 -13.99 19.22
N GLY A 69 2.90 -14.11 20.55
CA GLY A 69 1.80 -13.67 21.39
C GLY A 69 1.97 -14.03 22.86
N PRO A 70 1.37 -15.13 23.33
CA PRO A 70 1.40 -15.50 24.75
C PRO A 70 2.76 -15.97 25.22
N MET A 71 2.93 -15.99 26.54
CA MET A 71 4.16 -16.48 27.18
C MET A 71 4.25 -18.02 27.24
N ILE A 72 3.18 -18.74 26.90
CA ILE A 72 3.18 -20.20 26.75
C ILE A 72 3.14 -20.53 25.26
N GLY A 73 4.03 -21.41 24.81
CA GLY A 73 4.01 -21.95 23.46
C GLY A 73 2.83 -22.88 23.21
N SER A 74 2.61 -23.27 21.96
CA SER A 74 1.68 -24.35 21.63
C SER A 74 2.35 -25.72 21.79
N ALA A 75 1.57 -26.81 21.81
CA ALA A 75 2.12 -28.15 21.91
C ALA A 75 3.18 -28.40 20.81
N GLY A 76 4.44 -28.55 21.21
CA GLY A 76 5.57 -28.77 20.30
C GLY A 76 6.29 -27.51 19.79
N ASN A 77 5.79 -26.31 20.09
CA ASN A 77 6.42 -25.04 19.68
C ASN A 77 6.90 -24.21 20.88
N PRO A 78 8.01 -23.47 20.75
CA PRO A 78 8.49 -22.59 21.80
C PRO A 78 7.52 -21.45 22.12
N PRO A 79 7.60 -20.88 23.33
CA PRO A 79 6.93 -19.63 23.64
C PRO A 79 7.57 -18.48 22.85
N LEU A 80 6.73 -17.73 22.15
CA LEU A 80 7.11 -16.54 21.37
C LEU A 80 6.41 -15.31 21.96
N PRO A 81 6.74 -14.88 23.18
CA PRO A 81 5.98 -13.83 23.86
C PRO A 81 6.05 -12.51 23.09
N CYS A 82 4.91 -11.85 22.96
CA CYS A 82 4.83 -10.46 22.53
C CYS A 82 4.23 -9.58 23.63
N LYS A 83 5.11 -8.77 24.23
CA LYS A 83 4.82 -7.98 25.42
C LYS A 83 4.53 -6.54 25.03
N LEU A 84 3.34 -6.06 25.34
CA LEU A 84 2.98 -4.65 25.16
C LEU A 84 3.90 -3.79 26.03
N ALA A 85 4.54 -2.80 25.41
CA ALA A 85 5.38 -1.85 26.10
C ALA A 85 4.53 -0.91 26.97
N LYS A 86 5.18 -0.25 27.93
CA LYS A 86 4.50 0.65 28.87
C LYS A 86 3.81 1.83 28.18
N ASP A 87 4.28 2.22 27.00
CA ASP A 87 3.70 3.30 26.20
C ASP A 87 2.37 2.91 25.55
N GLY A 88 2.03 1.63 25.50
CA GLY A 88 0.84 1.10 24.84
C GLY A 88 0.84 1.24 23.31
N LYS A 89 1.94 1.69 22.71
CA LYS A 89 2.09 1.99 21.27
C LYS A 89 3.01 1.01 20.56
N THR A 90 3.90 0.37 21.30
CA THR A 90 4.82 -0.63 20.77
C THR A 90 4.74 -1.91 21.58
N ALA A 91 5.16 -3.01 20.98
CA ALA A 91 5.28 -4.30 21.64
C ALA A 91 6.63 -4.95 21.29
N ASP A 92 7.20 -5.61 22.29
CA ASP A 92 8.39 -6.41 22.18
C ASP A 92 7.99 -7.85 21.87
N CYS A 93 8.00 -8.22 20.59
CA CYS A 93 7.66 -9.56 20.13
C CYS A 93 8.91 -10.43 19.96
N THR A 94 8.91 -11.61 20.57
CA THR A 94 9.89 -12.67 20.27
C THR A 94 9.43 -13.42 19.03
N CYS A 95 10.28 -13.52 18.03
CA CYS A 95 9.95 -14.08 16.71
C CYS A 95 11.01 -15.10 16.29
N TYR A 96 10.73 -15.95 15.32
CA TYR A 96 11.77 -16.79 14.72
C TYR A 96 12.70 -15.93 13.85
N GLY A 97 14.01 -16.10 13.99
CA GLY A 97 15.02 -15.59 13.06
C GLY A 97 15.36 -16.68 12.04
N LEU A 98 14.72 -16.64 10.88
CA LEU A 98 14.92 -17.63 9.82
C LEU A 98 16.08 -17.22 8.94
N THR A 99 16.84 -18.21 8.44
CA THR A 99 18.02 -17.97 7.60
C THR A 99 17.95 -18.78 6.33
N THR A 100 18.59 -18.30 5.27
CA THR A 100 18.69 -19.03 3.99
C THR A 100 19.58 -20.26 4.05
N GLU A 101 20.40 -20.39 5.10
CA GLU A 101 21.18 -21.60 5.40
C GLU A 101 20.27 -22.73 5.89
N GLN A 102 19.27 -22.38 6.71
CA GLN A 102 18.30 -23.32 7.24
C GLN A 102 17.16 -23.61 6.25
N TYR A 103 16.72 -22.59 5.51
CA TYR A 103 15.62 -22.68 4.54
C TYR A 103 16.12 -22.21 3.17
N PRO A 104 16.20 -23.08 2.15
CA PRO A 104 16.81 -22.73 0.88
C PRO A 104 16.24 -21.43 0.28
N PRO A 105 17.04 -20.60 -0.41
CA PRO A 105 16.61 -19.31 -0.97
C PRO A 105 15.56 -19.42 -2.10
N MET A 106 15.12 -20.65 -2.41
CA MET A 106 13.98 -20.91 -3.27
C MET A 106 12.63 -20.76 -2.54
N VAL A 107 12.64 -20.76 -1.20
CA VAL A 107 11.45 -20.52 -0.39
C VAL A 107 11.17 -19.02 -0.35
N PRO A 108 10.01 -18.56 -0.83
CA PRO A 108 9.69 -17.16 -0.81
C PRO A 108 9.29 -16.67 0.58
N TYR A 109 9.43 -15.36 0.76
CA TYR A 109 8.76 -14.62 1.82
C TYR A 109 7.89 -13.54 1.20
N PHE A 110 6.99 -12.99 1.99
CA PHE A 110 5.96 -12.08 1.54
C PHE A 110 5.98 -10.82 2.38
N ILE A 111 5.81 -9.69 1.70
CA ILE A 111 5.60 -8.38 2.32
C ILE A 111 4.22 -7.93 1.88
N ASP A 112 3.35 -7.64 2.83
CA ASP A 112 2.09 -6.96 2.54
C ASP A 112 2.41 -5.48 2.21
N ILE A 113 2.04 -5.04 1.00
CA ILE A 113 2.26 -3.66 0.54
C ILE A 113 1.59 -2.65 1.47
N ASN A 114 0.44 -3.01 2.04
CA ASN A 114 -0.29 -2.14 2.96
C ASN A 114 0.42 -2.02 4.31
N ALA A 115 1.35 -2.92 4.64
CA ALA A 115 1.98 -3.02 5.94
C ALA A 115 3.47 -2.63 5.95
N ILE A 116 3.88 -1.81 4.98
CA ILE A 116 5.25 -1.27 4.90
C ILE A 116 5.37 -0.08 5.87
N LEU A 117 6.13 -0.27 6.96
CA LEU A 117 6.30 0.71 8.04
C LEU A 117 7.26 1.85 7.70
N ASN A 118 8.08 1.74 6.65
CA ASN A 118 8.89 2.84 6.15
C ASN A 118 8.10 3.59 5.06
N LEU A 119 7.71 4.83 5.36
CA LEU A 119 6.85 5.64 4.50
C LEU A 119 7.45 5.87 3.10
N ASP A 120 8.76 6.17 3.01
CA ASP A 120 9.39 6.42 1.71
C ASP A 120 9.46 5.13 0.88
N LEU A 121 9.69 4.00 1.55
CA LEU A 121 9.68 2.69 0.90
C LEU A 121 8.26 2.31 0.44
N TYR A 122 7.24 2.60 1.25
CA TYR A 122 5.84 2.39 0.89
C TYR A 122 5.48 3.17 -0.37
N LEU A 123 5.71 4.49 -0.39
CA LEU A 123 5.39 5.35 -1.54
C LEU A 123 6.13 4.90 -2.81
N SER A 124 7.43 4.60 -2.70
CA SER A 124 8.19 4.10 -3.85
C SER A 124 7.71 2.72 -4.33
N THR A 125 7.26 1.86 -3.42
CA THR A 125 6.71 0.55 -3.77
C THR A 125 5.37 0.68 -4.47
N VAL A 126 4.46 1.53 -3.97
CA VAL A 126 3.18 1.86 -4.62
C VAL A 126 3.41 2.45 -6.01
N ALA A 127 4.38 3.36 -6.17
CA ALA A 127 4.69 3.97 -7.47
C ALA A 127 5.12 2.95 -8.54
N VAL A 128 5.76 1.84 -8.12
CA VAL A 128 6.23 0.78 -9.04
C VAL A 128 5.19 -0.33 -9.20
N CYS A 129 4.57 -0.75 -8.10
CA CYS A 129 3.75 -1.95 -8.04
C CYS A 129 2.25 -1.67 -8.15
N GLY A 130 1.85 -0.40 -8.17
CA GLY A 130 0.46 -0.02 -7.97
C GLY A 130 0.08 -0.08 -6.48
N HIS A 131 -1.06 0.54 -6.14
CA HIS A 131 -1.50 0.68 -4.75
C HIS A 131 -1.70 -0.68 -4.07
N ASP A 132 -2.22 -1.66 -4.81
CA ASP A 132 -2.56 -2.97 -4.27
C ASP A 132 -1.49 -4.02 -4.57
N GLY A 133 -0.37 -3.63 -5.19
CA GLY A 133 0.70 -4.53 -5.61
C GLY A 133 0.45 -5.22 -6.97
N GLU A 134 -0.59 -4.82 -7.71
CA GLU A 134 -1.06 -5.47 -8.93
C GLU A 134 -0.01 -5.59 -10.05
N ALA A 135 0.95 -4.65 -10.14
CA ALA A 135 2.03 -4.66 -11.12
C ALA A 135 3.28 -5.43 -10.65
N CYS A 136 3.35 -5.80 -9.37
CA CYS A 136 4.40 -6.65 -8.80
C CYS A 136 3.88 -8.00 -8.29
N ASN A 137 2.60 -8.29 -8.54
CA ASN A 137 1.94 -9.50 -8.13
C ASN A 137 2.49 -10.70 -8.93
N PRO A 138 3.09 -11.70 -8.27
CA PRO A 138 3.71 -12.84 -8.94
C PRO A 138 2.74 -14.03 -9.09
N ARG A 139 1.42 -13.79 -9.09
CA ARG A 139 0.43 -14.80 -9.50
C ARG A 139 0.54 -15.18 -10.98
N GLU A 140 1.38 -14.51 -11.79
CA GLU A 140 1.89 -15.11 -13.03
C GLU A 140 2.84 -16.26 -12.70
N PHE A 141 2.56 -17.44 -13.23
CA PHE A 141 3.21 -18.71 -12.93
C PHE A 141 4.72 -18.60 -12.71
N ILE A 142 5.17 -19.27 -11.64
CA ILE A 142 6.55 -19.65 -11.29
C ILE A 142 7.13 -20.58 -12.38
N GLN A 143 7.16 -20.14 -13.63
CA GLN A 143 7.73 -20.86 -14.76
C GLN A 143 8.92 -20.10 -15.35
N ASN A 144 8.91 -18.76 -15.30
CA ASN A 144 9.95 -17.96 -15.96
C ASN A 144 10.87 -17.14 -15.04
N GLN A 145 10.69 -17.15 -13.71
CA GLN A 145 11.57 -16.50 -12.73
C GLN A 145 11.87 -14.99 -12.93
N THR A 146 11.16 -14.28 -13.81
CA THR A 146 11.55 -12.93 -14.29
C THR A 146 10.99 -11.74 -13.51
N LEU A 147 9.96 -11.90 -12.67
CA LEU A 147 9.32 -10.79 -11.94
C LEU A 147 9.58 -10.79 -10.42
N TRP A 148 10.40 -11.71 -9.92
CA TRP A 148 10.72 -11.79 -8.50
C TRP A 148 11.54 -10.57 -8.07
N ASN A 149 11.21 -10.00 -6.91
CA ASN A 149 11.87 -8.81 -6.35
C ASN A 149 11.75 -7.52 -7.20
N SER A 150 10.80 -7.44 -8.14
CA SER A 150 10.50 -6.20 -8.87
C SER A 150 10.03 -5.08 -7.95
N ALA A 151 9.41 -5.43 -6.82
CA ALA A 151 8.99 -4.49 -5.80
C ALA A 151 10.20 -3.86 -5.08
N PRO A 152 10.25 -2.51 -4.96
CA PRO A 152 11.23 -1.81 -4.14
C PRO A 152 11.32 -2.35 -2.71
N ALA A 153 10.19 -2.70 -2.10
CA ALA A 153 10.14 -3.36 -0.79
C ALA A 153 10.97 -4.66 -0.70
N CYS A 154 10.88 -5.53 -1.71
CA CYS A 154 11.67 -6.76 -1.75
C CYS A 154 13.17 -6.48 -1.90
N THR A 155 13.54 -5.48 -2.72
CA THR A 155 14.93 -5.07 -2.88
C THR A 155 15.49 -4.49 -1.59
N ALA A 156 14.73 -3.65 -0.89
CA ALA A 156 15.12 -3.07 0.38
C ALA A 156 15.24 -4.15 1.49
N ALA A 157 14.29 -5.08 1.55
CA ALA A 157 14.30 -6.21 2.47
C ALA A 157 15.53 -7.09 2.26
N ASN A 158 15.78 -7.51 1.02
CA ASN A 158 16.94 -8.34 0.69
C ASN A 158 18.28 -7.69 1.03
N ASN A 159 18.35 -6.35 1.08
CA ASN A 159 19.54 -5.59 1.42
C ASN A 159 19.59 -5.10 2.87
N ASN A 160 18.61 -5.44 3.71
CA ASN A 160 18.49 -4.97 5.09
C ASN A 160 18.48 -3.43 5.21
N VAL A 161 17.83 -2.74 4.28
CA VAL A 161 17.74 -1.26 4.27
C VAL A 161 16.31 -0.73 4.43
N VAL A 162 15.36 -1.60 4.81
CA VAL A 162 13.98 -1.16 5.12
C VAL A 162 13.95 -0.20 6.30
N ILE A 163 14.73 -0.46 7.35
CA ILE A 163 14.90 0.42 8.51
C ILE A 163 16.40 0.46 8.85
N PRO A 164 17.08 1.63 8.82
CA PRO A 164 18.54 1.73 8.93
C PRO A 164 19.17 1.12 10.19
N THR A 165 18.42 1.01 11.29
CA THR A 165 18.92 0.44 12.56
C THR A 165 18.58 -1.03 12.73
N ALA A 166 17.72 -1.59 11.89
CA ALA A 166 17.27 -2.96 12.03
C ALA A 166 18.34 -3.94 11.53
N GLN A 167 18.53 -5.05 12.24
CA GLN A 167 19.39 -6.14 11.77
C GLN A 167 18.64 -7.09 10.84
N LEU A 168 17.33 -7.18 11.05
CA LEU A 168 16.39 -8.03 10.35
C LEU A 168 15.07 -7.26 10.24
N ILE A 169 14.24 -7.64 9.28
CA ILE A 169 12.83 -7.22 9.27
C ILE A 169 11.93 -8.42 9.50
N SER A 170 10.77 -8.18 10.11
CA SER A 170 9.70 -9.16 10.16
C SER A 170 8.95 -9.21 8.83
N VAL A 171 8.73 -10.42 8.33
CA VAL A 171 8.04 -10.71 7.07
C VAL A 171 7.16 -11.94 7.27
N TYR A 172 6.27 -12.23 6.32
CA TYR A 172 5.52 -13.47 6.32
C TYR A 172 6.23 -14.56 5.50
N THR A 173 6.23 -15.79 5.99
CA THR A 173 6.60 -16.96 5.20
C THR A 173 5.80 -18.17 5.70
N PRO A 174 5.39 -19.09 4.82
CA PRO A 174 4.59 -20.24 5.22
C PRO A 174 5.40 -21.36 5.91
N VAL A 175 6.71 -21.21 6.05
CA VAL A 175 7.65 -22.23 6.55
C VAL A 175 7.20 -22.89 7.86
N LYS A 176 6.58 -22.13 8.76
CA LYS A 176 6.15 -22.60 10.08
C LYS A 176 4.65 -22.89 10.17
N ASN A 177 3.88 -22.78 9.09
CA ASN A 177 2.43 -22.98 9.12
C ASN A 177 2.02 -24.38 9.60
N ALA A 178 2.74 -25.42 9.13
CA ALA A 178 2.47 -26.80 9.51
C ALA A 178 2.73 -27.04 11.00
N ASP A 179 3.77 -26.42 11.57
CA ASP A 179 4.13 -26.54 12.99
C ASP A 179 3.01 -25.99 13.91
N TYR A 180 2.22 -25.02 13.43
CA TYR A 180 1.15 -24.37 14.19
C TYR A 180 -0.26 -24.82 13.78
N GLY A 181 -0.39 -25.81 12.90
CA GLY A 181 -1.67 -26.47 12.57
C GLY A 181 -2.57 -25.75 11.56
N GLY A 182 -2.08 -24.69 10.93
CA GLY A 182 -2.84 -23.89 9.95
C GLY A 182 -4.13 -23.24 10.50
N GLY A 183 -4.81 -22.50 9.63
CA GLY A 183 -6.04 -21.78 9.97
C GLY A 183 -5.80 -20.53 10.82
N THR A 184 -6.90 -19.89 11.21
CA THR A 184 -6.88 -18.58 11.84
C THR A 184 -7.98 -18.45 12.89
N THR A 185 -7.83 -17.47 13.79
CA THR A 185 -8.87 -17.10 14.75
C THR A 185 -9.26 -15.64 14.60
N THR A 186 -10.53 -15.40 14.32
CA THR A 186 -11.15 -14.07 14.26
C THR A 186 -11.40 -13.51 15.65
N CYS A 187 -10.96 -12.27 15.87
CA CYS A 187 -11.19 -11.51 17.09
C CYS A 187 -11.87 -10.19 16.75
N SER A 188 -13.02 -9.93 17.38
CA SER A 188 -13.87 -8.78 17.05
C SER A 188 -13.28 -7.43 17.43
N ALA A 189 -12.42 -7.37 18.45
CA ALA A 189 -11.74 -6.16 18.88
C ALA A 189 -10.58 -6.51 19.84
N GLY A 190 -9.58 -5.63 19.89
CA GLY A 190 -8.53 -5.64 20.90
C GLY A 190 -7.20 -5.11 20.39
N LYS A 191 -6.24 -5.00 21.29
CA LYS A 191 -4.87 -4.60 20.94
C LYS A 191 -4.09 -5.78 20.38
N TYR A 192 -3.41 -5.55 19.27
CA TYR A 192 -2.45 -6.49 18.69
C TYR A 192 -1.26 -5.76 18.09
N ALA A 193 -0.18 -6.50 17.85
CA ALA A 193 1.03 -6.02 17.24
C ALA A 193 1.02 -6.29 15.73
N GLY A 194 1.01 -5.22 14.92
CA GLY A 194 1.27 -5.31 13.48
C GLY A 194 2.77 -5.37 13.27
N CYS A 195 3.28 -6.57 12.99
CA CYS A 195 4.71 -6.84 12.96
C CYS A 195 5.27 -6.86 11.54
N MET A 196 4.46 -6.78 10.49
CA MET A 196 4.98 -6.78 9.14
C MET A 196 5.93 -5.59 8.93
N THR A 197 7.11 -5.87 8.37
CA THR A 197 8.24 -4.93 8.19
C THR A 197 8.79 -4.26 9.46
N ALA A 198 8.40 -4.73 10.65
CA ALA A 198 8.92 -4.24 11.92
C ALA A 198 10.43 -4.47 12.06
N PRO A 199 11.17 -3.54 12.71
CA PRO A 199 12.60 -3.70 12.93
C PRO A 199 12.86 -4.78 13.99
N CYS A 200 13.78 -5.68 13.67
CA CYS A 200 14.13 -6.83 14.50
C CYS A 200 15.63 -6.89 14.79
N TYR A 201 15.94 -7.46 15.96
CA TYR A 201 17.27 -7.48 16.54
C TYR A 201 17.59 -8.89 17.07
N GLU A 202 18.82 -9.33 16.82
CA GLU A 202 19.35 -10.60 17.30
C GLU A 202 19.39 -10.63 18.83
N THR A 203 18.95 -11.74 19.42
CA THR A 203 19.00 -11.92 20.88
C THR A 203 20.11 -12.87 21.33
N GLY A 204 20.72 -13.59 20.39
CA GLY A 204 21.65 -14.69 20.67
C GLY A 204 20.98 -15.94 21.24
N LYS A 205 19.64 -15.96 21.37
CA LYS A 205 18.88 -17.11 21.89
C LYS A 205 18.44 -18.03 20.76
N VAL A 206 18.26 -19.30 21.10
CA VAL A 206 17.66 -20.32 20.25
C VAL A 206 16.54 -21.03 21.02
N ASP A 207 15.58 -21.58 20.30
CA ASP A 207 14.63 -22.51 20.89
C ASP A 207 15.24 -23.91 21.11
N SER A 208 14.44 -24.83 21.66
CA SER A 208 14.87 -26.21 21.92
C SER A 208 15.19 -27.02 20.66
N ALA A 209 14.71 -26.58 19.49
CA ALA A 209 15.00 -27.18 18.20
C ALA A 209 16.19 -26.49 17.49
N GLY A 210 16.83 -25.52 18.13
CA GLY A 210 17.98 -24.78 17.60
C GLY A 210 17.61 -23.64 16.65
N ASN A 211 16.31 -23.30 16.50
CA ASN A 211 15.91 -22.14 15.69
C ASN A 211 16.28 -20.85 16.42
N LYS A 212 16.89 -19.90 15.70
CA LYS A 212 17.21 -18.58 16.28
C LYS A 212 15.95 -17.85 16.68
N LEU A 213 16.02 -17.13 17.79
CA LEU A 213 14.98 -16.25 18.28
C LEU A 213 15.46 -14.80 18.24
N VAL A 214 14.62 -13.92 17.73
CA VAL A 214 14.90 -12.50 17.55
C VAL A 214 13.84 -11.66 18.25
N SER A 215 14.17 -10.43 18.59
CA SER A 215 13.23 -9.49 19.23
C SER A 215 12.88 -8.38 18.25
N CYS A 216 11.59 -8.25 17.96
CA CYS A 216 11.06 -7.25 17.06
C CYS A 216 10.26 -6.19 17.82
N LYS A 217 10.43 -4.93 17.42
CA LYS A 217 9.68 -3.79 17.96
C LYS A 217 8.48 -3.51 17.07
N CYS A 218 7.34 -4.11 17.38
CA CYS A 218 6.16 -3.99 16.55
C CYS A 218 5.26 -2.84 17.03
N PRO A 219 4.80 -1.95 16.14
CA PRO A 219 3.73 -1.02 16.47
C PRO A 219 2.42 -1.74 16.83
N VAL A 220 1.58 -1.07 17.63
CA VAL A 220 0.33 -1.63 18.17
C VAL A 220 -0.86 -0.95 17.55
N TYR A 221 -1.81 -1.75 17.06
CA TYR A 221 -3.13 -1.30 16.62
C TYR A 221 -4.21 -1.81 17.59
N ASP A 222 -5.32 -1.08 17.68
CA ASP A 222 -6.48 -1.43 18.51
C ASP A 222 -7.71 -1.50 17.61
N GLY A 223 -8.22 -2.70 17.41
CA GLY A 223 -9.30 -2.97 16.47
C GLY A 223 -9.53 -4.47 16.28
N PRO A 224 -10.38 -4.89 15.33
CA PRO A 224 -10.53 -6.30 14.99
C PRO A 224 -9.26 -6.85 14.35
N PHE A 225 -8.98 -8.12 14.63
CA PHE A 225 -7.76 -8.78 14.17
C PHE A 225 -7.94 -10.27 14.00
N GLU A 226 -7.07 -10.84 13.20
CA GLU A 226 -6.99 -12.25 12.91
C GLU A 226 -5.67 -12.80 13.43
N ILE A 227 -5.76 -13.80 14.30
CA ILE A 227 -4.61 -14.56 14.78
C ILE A 227 -4.30 -15.62 13.74
N GLY A 228 -3.02 -15.75 13.38
CA GLY A 228 -2.52 -16.75 12.44
C GLY A 228 -2.55 -18.21 12.89
N GLN A 229 -3.43 -18.54 13.83
CA GLN A 229 -3.56 -19.84 14.48
C GLN A 229 -5.04 -20.08 14.79
N ALA A 230 -5.56 -21.27 14.48
CA ALA A 230 -6.94 -21.64 14.79
C ALA A 230 -7.16 -21.88 16.30
N ASN A 231 -8.38 -21.65 16.78
CA ASN A 231 -8.86 -21.94 18.14
C ASN A 231 -7.99 -21.32 19.26
N ARG A 232 -7.47 -20.10 19.05
CA ARG A 232 -6.74 -19.35 20.07
C ARG A 232 -7.65 -18.33 20.77
N PRO A 233 -7.50 -18.11 22.09
CA PRO A 233 -8.23 -17.04 22.75
C PRO A 233 -7.72 -15.68 22.26
N CYS A 234 -8.64 -14.75 22.00
CA CYS A 234 -8.33 -13.39 21.58
C CYS A 234 -7.49 -12.63 22.60
N ASP A 235 -7.70 -12.89 23.90
CA ASP A 235 -6.80 -12.42 24.95
C ASP A 235 -5.61 -13.38 25.12
N ALA A 236 -4.42 -12.96 24.67
CA ALA A 236 -3.18 -13.71 24.84
C ALA A 236 -2.82 -13.97 26.32
N ASN A 237 -3.33 -13.16 27.25
CA ASN A 237 -3.06 -13.32 28.68
C ASN A 237 -3.77 -14.54 29.27
N VAL A 238 -4.84 -15.05 28.62
CA VAL A 238 -5.48 -16.31 29.01
C VAL A 238 -4.49 -17.48 28.92
N LEU A 239 -3.53 -17.42 28.01
CA LEU A 239 -2.47 -18.42 27.83
C LEU A 239 -1.17 -18.00 28.54
N THR A 240 -1.25 -17.22 29.61
CA THR A 240 -0.09 -16.80 30.41
C THR A 240 -0.21 -17.36 31.84
N PRO A 241 0.81 -18.05 32.39
CA PRO A 241 0.73 -18.63 33.73
C PRO A 241 0.56 -17.54 34.79
N TRP A 242 -0.34 -17.76 35.73
CA TRP A 242 -0.65 -16.83 36.83
C TRP A 242 0.55 -16.43 37.71
N SER A 243 1.58 -17.30 37.75
CA SER A 243 2.79 -17.16 38.57
C SER A 243 3.96 -16.44 37.86
N ALA A 244 3.79 -16.01 36.62
CA ALA A 244 4.82 -15.29 35.88
C ALA A 244 5.18 -13.98 36.60
N LYS A 245 6.44 -13.86 37.06
CA LYS A 245 6.96 -12.64 37.71
C LYS A 245 6.97 -11.42 36.76
N ASP A 246 6.90 -11.66 35.45
CA ASP A 246 6.82 -10.65 34.40
C ASP A 246 5.39 -10.52 33.84
N LYS A 247 4.47 -10.04 34.67
CA LYS A 247 3.11 -9.67 34.25
C LYS A 247 3.12 -8.40 33.41
N GLY A 248 3.52 -8.49 32.15
CA GLY A 248 3.14 -7.49 31.15
C GLY A 248 1.86 -7.93 30.44
N PRO A 249 1.04 -7.00 29.93
CA PRO A 249 -0.01 -7.38 29.01
C PRO A 249 0.63 -8.00 27.77
N TYR A 250 0.37 -9.28 27.54
CA TYR A 250 0.71 -9.95 26.29
C TYR A 250 -0.38 -9.67 25.27
N ILE A 251 0.03 -9.45 24.02
CA ILE A 251 -0.87 -9.27 22.88
C ILE A 251 -0.40 -10.17 21.75
N TRP A 252 -1.29 -10.53 20.83
CA TRP A 252 -0.90 -11.29 19.65
C TRP A 252 -0.13 -10.41 18.66
N SER A 253 0.85 -10.98 17.95
CA SER A 253 1.16 -10.50 16.61
C SER A 253 0.05 -10.99 15.69
N ALA A 254 -0.61 -10.07 15.00
CA ALA A 254 -1.79 -10.37 14.22
C ALA A 254 -1.91 -9.39 13.06
N SER A 255 -2.89 -9.66 12.21
CA SER A 255 -3.22 -8.85 11.03
C SER A 255 -4.70 -8.51 11.03
N HIS A 256 -5.07 -7.38 10.44
CA HIS A 256 -6.47 -7.10 10.15
C HIS A 256 -6.83 -7.71 8.78
N ASN A 257 -7.81 -8.63 8.76
CA ASN A 257 -8.33 -9.23 7.55
C ASN A 257 -9.80 -8.85 7.38
N PRO A 258 -10.12 -7.87 6.52
CA PRO A 258 -11.49 -7.39 6.33
C PRO A 258 -12.47 -8.45 5.81
N ALA A 259 -11.99 -9.51 5.15
CA ALA A 259 -12.84 -10.58 4.65
C ALA A 259 -13.38 -11.48 5.78
N LEU A 260 -12.66 -11.56 6.90
CA LEU A 260 -13.01 -12.42 8.04
C LEU A 260 -13.44 -11.60 9.25
N ASN A 261 -12.96 -10.36 9.35
CA ASN A 261 -13.32 -9.40 10.38
C ASN A 261 -13.77 -8.11 9.69
N PRO A 262 -14.98 -8.09 9.11
CA PRO A 262 -15.50 -6.91 8.46
C PRO A 262 -15.77 -5.84 9.52
N ASP A 263 -14.79 -5.00 9.81
CA ASP A 263 -15.07 -3.73 10.45
C ASP A 263 -15.47 -2.75 9.35
N PRO A 264 -16.59 -2.02 9.50
CA PRO A 264 -16.72 -0.80 8.74
C PRO A 264 -15.62 0.16 9.19
N PRO A 265 -15.07 1.00 8.29
CA PRO A 265 -14.22 2.08 8.71
C PRO A 265 -14.92 2.92 9.78
N VAL A 266 -14.18 3.30 10.83
CA VAL A 266 -14.58 4.33 11.79
C VAL A 266 -14.73 5.63 11.00
N ASP A 267 -15.93 5.84 10.49
CA ASP A 267 -16.40 6.96 9.68
C ASP A 267 -15.45 7.36 8.55
N GLY A 268 -15.24 6.50 7.55
CA GLY A 268 -14.33 6.84 6.45
C GLY A 268 -14.61 6.09 5.16
N CYS A 269 -14.87 6.81 4.10
CA CYS A 269 -14.69 6.32 2.74
C CYS A 269 -13.21 6.45 2.33
N LEU A 270 -12.78 5.78 1.25
CA LEU A 270 -11.47 6.02 0.63
C LEU A 270 -11.66 6.85 -0.63
N ALA A 271 -10.89 7.94 -0.72
CA ALA A 271 -10.85 8.74 -1.93
C ALA A 271 -10.52 7.84 -3.13
N ASP A 272 -11.33 7.94 -4.17
CA ASP A 272 -11.18 7.26 -5.47
C ASP A 272 -11.25 5.73 -5.46
N ALA A 273 -11.66 5.12 -4.34
CA ALA A 273 -11.92 3.68 -4.28
C ALA A 273 -13.20 3.29 -5.03
N PRO A 274 -13.27 2.08 -5.60
CA PRO A 274 -14.44 1.68 -6.38
C PRO A 274 -15.71 1.49 -5.54
N GLY A 275 -16.85 1.76 -6.20
CA GLY A 275 -18.19 1.46 -5.69
C GLY A 275 -18.53 2.13 -4.37
N ASP A 276 -19.09 1.35 -3.46
CA ASP A 276 -19.53 1.78 -2.12
C ASP A 276 -18.38 2.05 -1.15
N LYS A 277 -17.13 1.75 -1.55
CA LYS A 277 -15.92 2.02 -0.76
C LYS A 277 -15.31 3.39 -1.07
N GLY A 278 -15.68 3.97 -2.21
CA GLY A 278 -15.29 5.31 -2.62
C GLY A 278 -15.92 6.40 -1.78
N CYS A 279 -15.20 7.50 -1.57
CA CYS A 279 -15.80 8.70 -1.00
C CYS A 279 -16.82 9.34 -1.93
N PRO A 280 -17.83 10.05 -1.38
CA PRO A 280 -18.74 10.83 -2.20
C PRO A 280 -17.98 11.77 -3.14
N LEU A 281 -18.54 11.99 -4.32
CA LEU A 281 -18.05 13.03 -5.22
C LEU A 281 -18.21 14.41 -4.55
N TYR A 282 -17.58 15.42 -5.15
CA TYR A 282 -17.74 16.81 -4.70
C TYR A 282 -19.21 17.20 -4.49
N SER A 283 -19.47 17.95 -3.42
CA SER A 283 -20.76 18.57 -3.14
C SER A 283 -20.55 19.99 -2.64
N ALA A 284 -21.26 20.95 -3.24
CA ALA A 284 -21.22 22.35 -2.82
C ALA A 284 -21.84 22.58 -1.43
N SER A 285 -22.65 21.64 -0.93
CA SER A 285 -23.25 21.71 0.41
C SER A 285 -22.36 21.15 1.52
N THR A 286 -21.23 20.53 1.16
CA THR A 286 -20.31 19.92 2.13
C THR A 286 -19.26 20.93 2.56
N GLU A 287 -19.05 21.05 3.88
CA GLU A 287 -17.91 21.78 4.42
C GLU A 287 -16.67 20.88 4.41
N TYR A 288 -15.62 21.37 3.73
CA TYR A 288 -14.38 20.63 3.57
C TYR A 288 -13.31 21.11 4.55
N PRO A 289 -12.66 20.20 5.32
CA PRO A 289 -11.58 20.55 6.25
C PRO A 289 -10.44 21.36 5.62
N VAL A 290 -10.13 21.10 4.36
CA VAL A 290 -9.16 21.87 3.57
C VAL A 290 -9.82 22.39 2.31
N GLY A 291 -9.98 23.71 2.22
CA GLY A 291 -10.63 24.37 1.08
C GLY A 291 -9.76 25.38 0.35
N LYS A 292 -10.40 26.08 -0.59
CA LYS A 292 -9.85 27.16 -1.41
C LYS A 292 -8.99 28.14 -0.60
N GLY A 293 -7.81 28.46 -1.13
CA GLY A 293 -6.87 29.42 -0.53
C GLY A 293 -5.80 28.81 0.40
N SER A 294 -5.97 27.54 0.81
CA SER A 294 -4.96 26.82 1.59
C SER A 294 -3.66 26.57 0.80
N ALA A 295 -2.55 26.36 1.50
CA ALA A 295 -1.27 26.02 0.88
C ALA A 295 -1.33 24.69 0.10
N LEU A 296 -2.08 23.72 0.63
CA LEU A 296 -2.33 22.44 -0.05
C LEU A 296 -3.11 22.68 -1.35
N CYS A 297 -4.17 23.49 -1.32
CA CYS A 297 -4.92 23.82 -2.53
C CYS A 297 -4.11 24.56 -3.60
N LYS A 298 -3.16 25.42 -3.22
CA LYS A 298 -2.26 26.05 -4.20
C LYS A 298 -1.41 25.00 -4.92
N THR A 299 -0.91 23.99 -4.19
CA THR A 299 -0.12 22.89 -4.75
C THR A 299 -0.98 21.99 -5.64
N VAL A 300 -2.19 21.67 -5.21
CA VAL A 300 -3.19 20.92 -5.99
C VAL A 300 -3.48 21.65 -7.30
N CYS A 301 -3.87 22.92 -7.26
CA CYS A 301 -4.21 23.65 -8.48
C CYS A 301 -3.04 23.78 -9.46
N GLU A 302 -1.81 23.94 -8.96
CA GLU A 302 -0.62 23.93 -9.83
C GLU A 302 -0.37 22.56 -10.47
N SER A 303 -0.57 21.48 -9.71
CA SER A 303 -0.49 20.09 -10.19
C SER A 303 -1.47 19.84 -11.34
N TYR A 304 -2.75 20.22 -11.18
CA TYR A 304 -3.76 20.12 -12.24
C TYR A 304 -3.43 20.98 -13.46
N LYS A 305 -2.84 22.17 -13.25
CA LYS A 305 -2.52 23.10 -14.33
C LYS A 305 -1.34 22.64 -15.18
N THR A 306 -0.27 22.16 -14.54
CA THR A 306 1.01 21.84 -15.18
C THR A 306 1.16 20.38 -15.57
N GLY A 307 0.37 19.48 -14.98
CA GLY A 307 0.30 18.07 -15.31
C GLY A 307 -0.30 17.79 -16.68
N VAL A 308 0.45 18.08 -17.74
CA VAL A 308 0.01 17.89 -19.12
C VAL A 308 0.64 16.67 -19.79
N ARG A 309 -0.13 16.01 -20.65
CA ARG A 309 0.33 14.84 -21.41
C ARG A 309 1.27 15.28 -22.54
N GLU A 310 2.59 15.14 -22.35
CA GLU A 310 3.60 15.63 -23.31
C GLU A 310 4.05 14.58 -24.36
N ASN A 311 4.03 13.29 -24.00
CA ASN A 311 4.71 12.24 -24.77
C ASN A 311 3.72 11.17 -25.26
N THR A 312 3.00 11.48 -26.34
CA THR A 312 2.01 10.55 -26.93
C THR A 312 2.23 10.40 -28.43
N LYS A 313 1.94 9.20 -28.95
CA LYS A 313 1.93 8.93 -30.40
C LYS A 313 0.73 9.58 -31.12
N THR A 314 -0.21 10.13 -30.37
CA THR A 314 -1.50 10.64 -30.86
C THR A 314 -1.61 12.15 -30.60
N LEU A 315 -1.38 12.95 -31.64
CA LEU A 315 -1.39 14.43 -31.62
C LEU A 315 -2.59 15.06 -30.89
N TRP A 316 -3.76 14.41 -30.91
CA TRP A 316 -4.99 14.89 -30.26
C TRP A 316 -4.97 14.79 -28.73
N SER A 317 -4.04 14.02 -28.15
CA SER A 317 -3.92 13.83 -26.70
C SER A 317 -2.76 14.61 -26.07
N LYS A 318 -1.97 15.33 -26.88
CA LYS A 318 -0.87 16.16 -26.40
C LYS A 318 -1.41 17.47 -25.78
N GLY A 319 -0.89 17.84 -24.61
CA GLY A 319 -1.28 19.07 -23.89
C GLY A 319 -2.59 18.96 -23.10
N LEU A 320 -3.12 17.74 -22.93
CA LEU A 320 -4.26 17.47 -22.04
C LEU A 320 -3.81 17.55 -20.59
N GLN A 321 -4.55 18.28 -19.75
CA GLN A 321 -4.32 18.31 -18.30
C GLN A 321 -4.89 17.03 -17.67
N VAL A 322 -4.00 16.10 -17.31
CA VAL A 322 -4.35 14.68 -17.10
C VAL A 322 -5.23 14.47 -15.87
N ALA A 323 -4.98 15.18 -14.77
CA ALA A 323 -5.80 15.05 -13.58
C ALA A 323 -7.27 15.46 -13.82
N TYR A 324 -7.55 16.56 -14.54
CA TYR A 324 -8.95 16.91 -14.84
C TYR A 324 -9.65 15.86 -15.71
N SER A 325 -8.96 15.34 -16.73
CA SER A 325 -9.55 14.28 -17.56
C SER A 325 -9.73 12.99 -16.78
N CYS A 326 -8.82 12.67 -15.86
CA CYS A 326 -8.94 11.50 -15.01
C CYS A 326 -10.12 11.63 -14.02
N ASP A 327 -10.17 12.70 -13.24
CA ASP A 327 -11.24 12.95 -12.26
C ASP A 327 -12.63 12.86 -12.88
N SER A 328 -12.81 13.43 -14.09
CA SER A 328 -14.10 13.43 -14.79
C SER A 328 -14.63 12.02 -15.11
N THR A 329 -13.77 11.01 -15.03
CA THR A 329 -14.03 9.67 -15.57
C THR A 329 -13.80 8.55 -14.55
N ILE A 330 -12.73 8.61 -13.75
CA ILE A 330 -12.29 7.45 -12.96
C ILE A 330 -13.29 7.07 -11.87
N CYS A 331 -13.71 8.02 -11.04
CA CYS A 331 -14.59 7.74 -9.91
C CYS A 331 -15.94 7.17 -10.34
N THR A 332 -16.60 7.78 -11.32
CA THR A 332 -17.89 7.32 -11.84
C THR A 332 -17.77 6.00 -12.59
N THR A 333 -16.69 5.78 -13.36
CA THR A 333 -16.42 4.49 -14.02
C THR A 333 -16.20 3.36 -13.03
N LEU A 334 -15.57 3.67 -11.89
CA LEU A 334 -15.35 2.77 -10.76
C LEU A 334 -16.60 2.57 -9.89
N GLY A 335 -17.70 3.28 -10.16
CA GLY A 335 -18.99 3.08 -9.51
C GLY A 335 -19.35 4.08 -8.41
N ILE A 336 -18.51 5.11 -8.19
CA ILE A 336 -18.79 6.15 -7.21
C ILE A 336 -19.94 7.03 -7.70
N GLY A 337 -20.93 7.28 -6.83
CA GLY A 337 -22.09 8.11 -7.14
C GLY A 337 -23.12 7.48 -8.08
N GLN A 338 -22.92 6.23 -8.50
CA GLN A 338 -23.86 5.52 -9.36
C GLN A 338 -25.03 4.97 -8.54
N THR A 339 -26.26 5.10 -9.06
CA THR A 339 -27.48 4.57 -8.43
C THR A 339 -27.97 3.24 -9.03
N GLY A 340 -27.18 2.64 -9.94
CA GLY A 340 -27.49 1.38 -10.60
C GLY A 340 -26.24 0.62 -11.07
N ALA A 341 -26.40 -0.67 -11.38
CA ALA A 341 -25.33 -1.49 -11.91
C ALA A 341 -25.03 -1.13 -13.38
N SER A 342 -23.80 -0.67 -13.64
CA SER A 342 -23.33 -0.43 -15.02
C SER A 342 -23.33 -1.74 -15.83
N THR A 343 -23.82 -1.67 -17.07
CA THR A 343 -23.81 -2.77 -18.04
C THR A 343 -22.47 -2.90 -18.79
N ALA A 344 -21.53 -1.98 -18.53
CA ALA A 344 -20.24 -1.92 -19.20
C ALA A 344 -19.32 -3.09 -18.81
N LYS A 345 -18.75 -3.75 -19.81
CA LYS A 345 -17.79 -4.84 -19.59
C LYS A 345 -16.48 -4.28 -19.00
N PRO A 346 -15.75 -5.06 -18.18
CA PRO A 346 -14.48 -4.63 -17.60
C PRO A 346 -13.47 -4.07 -18.61
N ALA A 347 -13.37 -4.67 -19.81
CA ALA A 347 -12.48 -4.19 -20.86
C ALA A 347 -12.87 -2.79 -21.40
N GLN A 348 -14.16 -2.47 -21.44
CA GLN A 348 -14.64 -1.15 -21.88
C GLN A 348 -14.31 -0.09 -20.82
N LYS A 349 -14.52 -0.40 -19.54
CA LYS A 349 -14.12 0.46 -18.42
C LYS A 349 -12.61 0.70 -18.41
N ALA A 350 -11.80 -0.34 -18.57
CA ALA A 350 -10.34 -0.21 -18.63
C ALA A 350 -9.85 0.65 -19.81
N ALA A 351 -10.49 0.53 -20.99
CA ALA A 351 -10.16 1.35 -22.15
C ALA A 351 -10.47 2.83 -21.90
N LEU A 352 -11.62 3.10 -21.27
CA LEU A 352 -12.04 4.44 -20.89
C LEU A 352 -11.09 5.07 -19.85
N LEU A 353 -10.75 4.34 -18.78
CA LEU A 353 -9.79 4.76 -17.76
C LEU A 353 -8.40 5.03 -18.36
N LYS A 354 -7.92 4.16 -19.26
CA LYS A 354 -6.63 4.37 -19.95
C LYS A 354 -6.63 5.65 -20.77
N LYS A 355 -7.76 5.99 -21.41
CA LYS A 355 -7.91 7.20 -22.22
C LYS A 355 -7.89 8.45 -21.35
N ALA A 356 -8.64 8.43 -20.25
CA ALA A 356 -8.79 9.53 -19.29
C ALA A 356 -7.52 9.77 -18.43
N CYS A 357 -6.98 8.71 -17.82
CA CYS A 357 -5.93 8.78 -16.80
C CYS A 357 -4.53 8.41 -17.32
N GLY A 358 -4.39 8.11 -18.61
CA GLY A 358 -3.07 7.84 -19.20
C GLY A 358 -2.09 8.99 -18.94
N GLY A 359 -0.93 8.69 -18.37
CA GLY A 359 0.07 9.71 -18.02
C GLY A 359 -0.05 10.27 -16.60
N LEU A 360 -1.07 9.89 -15.82
CA LEU A 360 -1.31 10.45 -14.49
C LEU A 360 -0.17 10.15 -13.51
N ALA A 361 0.39 8.94 -13.57
CA ALA A 361 1.52 8.54 -12.72
C ALA A 361 2.79 9.39 -12.94
N GLN A 362 2.88 10.13 -14.05
CA GLN A 362 3.99 11.04 -14.35
C GLN A 362 3.69 12.49 -13.96
N GLN A 363 2.51 12.78 -13.40
CA GLN A 363 2.12 14.11 -12.98
C GLN A 363 2.83 14.50 -11.69
N SER A 364 3.55 15.62 -11.73
CA SER A 364 4.12 16.25 -10.55
C SER A 364 3.02 16.76 -9.62
N GLY A 365 3.07 16.40 -8.34
CA GLY A 365 2.11 16.86 -7.34
C GLY A 365 0.84 16.03 -7.24
N LEU A 366 0.81 14.82 -7.81
CA LEU A 366 -0.29 13.85 -7.63
C LEU A 366 -0.51 13.51 -6.13
N GLU A 367 0.57 13.41 -5.36
CA GLU A 367 0.54 13.18 -3.90
C GLU A 367 -0.29 14.24 -3.16
N ALA A 368 -0.26 15.50 -3.61
CA ALA A 368 -1.01 16.59 -3.00
C ALA A 368 -2.51 16.50 -3.30
N ILE A 369 -2.86 15.96 -4.47
CA ILE A 369 -4.25 15.70 -4.88
C ILE A 369 -4.82 14.60 -3.98
N MET A 370 -4.14 13.44 -3.94
CA MET A 370 -4.55 12.31 -3.10
C MET A 370 -4.66 12.68 -1.62
N ALA A 371 -3.68 13.42 -1.09
CA ALA A 371 -3.71 13.87 0.30
C ALA A 371 -4.91 14.78 0.60
N LEU A 372 -5.26 15.68 -0.34
CA LEU A 372 -6.40 16.58 -0.15
C LEU A 372 -7.72 15.82 -0.15
N GLU A 373 -7.90 14.89 -1.08
CA GLU A 373 -9.11 14.07 -1.20
C GLU A 373 -9.30 13.16 0.01
N GLN A 374 -8.21 12.59 0.51
CA GLN A 374 -8.21 11.82 1.74
C GLN A 374 -8.59 12.65 2.97
N ILE A 375 -8.02 13.86 3.13
CA ILE A 375 -8.35 14.76 4.24
C ILE A 375 -9.83 15.20 4.17
N ASN A 376 -10.30 15.48 2.96
CA ASN A 376 -11.65 15.99 2.72
C ASN A 376 -12.72 14.90 2.59
N LYS A 377 -12.33 13.63 2.63
CA LYS A 377 -13.23 12.47 2.49
C LYS A 377 -14.13 12.61 1.26
N CYS A 378 -13.56 12.98 0.12
CA CYS A 378 -14.25 13.05 -1.16
C CYS A 378 -13.40 12.44 -2.28
N SER A 379 -14.05 11.93 -3.33
CA SER A 379 -13.37 11.32 -4.49
C SER A 379 -13.50 12.23 -5.71
N CYS A 380 -12.45 12.30 -6.55
CA CYS A 380 -12.40 13.12 -7.76
C CYS A 380 -12.94 14.55 -7.53
N CYS A 381 -12.57 15.14 -6.39
CA CYS A 381 -13.14 16.38 -5.88
C CYS A 381 -12.09 17.49 -5.69
N ALA A 382 -10.78 17.15 -5.76
CA ALA A 382 -9.74 18.06 -5.30
C ALA A 382 -9.77 19.41 -6.02
N SER A 383 -9.96 19.39 -7.33
CA SER A 383 -10.00 20.61 -8.14
C SER A 383 -11.21 21.49 -7.83
N GLN A 384 -12.37 20.90 -7.50
CA GLN A 384 -13.59 21.62 -7.11
C GLN A 384 -13.46 22.19 -5.70
N VAL A 385 -12.97 21.40 -4.74
CA VAL A 385 -12.75 21.84 -3.36
C VAL A 385 -11.76 23.01 -3.30
N CYS A 386 -10.71 22.96 -4.13
CA CYS A 386 -9.74 24.04 -4.22
C CYS A 386 -10.18 25.21 -5.09
N GLY A 387 -11.31 25.09 -5.79
CA GLY A 387 -11.88 26.14 -6.63
C GLY A 387 -11.09 26.43 -7.90
N CYS A 388 -10.40 25.42 -8.44
CA CYS A 388 -9.62 25.49 -9.67
C CYS A 388 -10.12 24.52 -10.73
N ALA A 389 -11.43 24.32 -10.84
CA ALA A 389 -12.07 23.52 -11.89
C ALA A 389 -12.87 24.40 -12.87
N ASN A 390 -12.53 25.69 -13.02
CA ASN A 390 -13.33 26.62 -13.80
C ASN A 390 -13.07 26.46 -15.32
N PRO A 391 -14.12 26.24 -16.14
CA PRO A 391 -13.97 26.15 -17.59
C PRO A 391 -13.41 27.42 -18.22
N GLY A 392 -12.42 27.27 -19.11
CA GLY A 392 -11.81 28.38 -19.83
C GLY A 392 -10.80 29.20 -19.02
N THR A 393 -10.72 28.99 -17.70
CA THR A 393 -9.75 29.65 -16.81
C THR A 393 -8.69 28.68 -16.32
N ASP A 394 -9.10 27.59 -15.67
CA ASP A 394 -8.18 26.59 -15.11
C ASP A 394 -7.99 25.41 -16.05
N ILE A 395 -9.10 25.00 -16.68
CA ILE A 395 -9.14 23.87 -17.60
C ILE A 395 -9.09 24.41 -19.03
N ASN A 396 -8.02 24.07 -19.74
CA ASN A 396 -7.79 24.54 -21.10
C ASN A 396 -8.82 23.94 -22.10
N ALA A 397 -8.99 24.61 -23.25
CA ALA A 397 -10.01 24.24 -24.23
C ALA A 397 -9.89 22.79 -24.77
N ARG A 398 -8.67 22.24 -24.83
CA ARG A 398 -8.47 20.85 -25.27
C ARG A 398 -8.93 19.87 -24.22
N THR A 399 -8.55 20.09 -22.96
CA THR A 399 -9.01 19.31 -21.82
C THR A 399 -10.54 19.38 -21.68
N GLN A 400 -11.13 20.57 -21.88
CA GLN A 400 -12.58 20.75 -21.89
C GLN A 400 -13.29 19.91 -22.97
N ALA A 401 -12.75 19.87 -24.19
CA ALA A 401 -13.30 19.05 -25.26
C ALA A 401 -13.15 17.55 -24.96
N GLU A 402 -12.03 17.16 -24.35
CA GLU A 402 -11.78 15.76 -23.98
C GLU A 402 -12.69 15.28 -22.85
N ILE A 403 -12.92 16.11 -21.83
CA ILE A 403 -13.87 15.80 -20.74
C ILE A 403 -15.28 15.61 -21.30
N ALA A 404 -15.75 16.50 -22.18
CA ALA A 404 -17.06 16.34 -22.82
C ALA A 404 -17.15 15.01 -23.61
N ARG A 405 -16.07 14.63 -24.30
CA ARG A 405 -15.98 13.37 -25.05
C ARG A 405 -15.98 12.14 -24.12
N LEU A 406 -15.30 12.23 -22.97
CA LEU A 406 -15.25 11.17 -21.96
C LEU A 406 -16.61 11.00 -21.25
N ASN A 407 -17.30 12.09 -20.94
CA ASN A 407 -18.66 12.06 -20.40
C ASN A 407 -19.63 11.34 -21.35
N ALA A 408 -19.59 11.69 -22.65
CA ALA A 408 -20.40 11.00 -23.65
C ALA A 408 -20.05 9.50 -23.79
N GLU A 409 -18.78 9.12 -23.65
CA GLU A 409 -18.39 7.70 -23.64
C GLU A 409 -18.84 6.96 -22.38
N GLN A 410 -18.89 7.63 -21.22
CA GLN A 410 -19.48 7.06 -19.99
C GLN A 410 -20.97 6.78 -20.18
N GLU A 411 -21.73 7.74 -20.72
CA GLU A 411 -23.16 7.60 -20.98
C GLU A 411 -23.46 6.43 -21.94
N GLN A 412 -22.66 6.27 -23.00
CA GLN A 412 -22.77 5.13 -23.94
C GLN A 412 -22.56 3.77 -23.26
N LEU A 413 -21.85 3.75 -22.13
CA LEU A 413 -21.59 2.58 -21.31
C LEU A 413 -22.57 2.45 -20.12
N SER A 414 -23.63 3.27 -20.10
CA SER A 414 -24.57 3.35 -18.98
C SER A 414 -23.87 3.64 -17.65
N ILE A 415 -22.88 4.54 -17.68
CA ILE A 415 -22.22 5.11 -16.52
C ILE A 415 -22.64 6.58 -16.48
N THR A 416 -23.26 7.01 -15.38
CA THR A 416 -23.65 8.40 -15.18
C THR A 416 -22.40 9.23 -14.89
N PRO A 417 -22.03 10.21 -15.75
CA PRO A 417 -20.82 10.99 -15.55
C PRO A 417 -20.95 11.94 -14.37
N GLN A 418 -19.82 12.39 -13.82
CA GLN A 418 -19.79 13.32 -12.68
C GLN A 418 -20.55 14.62 -12.98
N CYS A 419 -20.49 15.09 -14.23
CA CYS A 419 -21.28 16.23 -14.70
C CYS A 419 -22.78 16.07 -14.43
N GLU A 420 -23.35 14.90 -14.68
CA GLU A 420 -24.78 14.67 -14.44
C GLU A 420 -25.08 14.49 -12.95
N ILE A 421 -24.14 13.94 -12.17
CA ILE A 421 -24.31 13.70 -10.74
C ILE A 421 -24.26 14.99 -9.92
N ASN A 422 -23.31 15.89 -10.21
CA ASN A 422 -23.05 17.06 -9.36
C ASN A 422 -22.68 18.35 -10.12
N ASP A 423 -22.90 18.41 -11.44
CA ASP A 423 -22.64 19.59 -12.28
C ASP A 423 -21.17 20.03 -12.30
N THR A 424 -20.24 19.08 -12.14
CA THR A 424 -18.80 19.35 -12.20
C THR A 424 -18.13 18.57 -13.32
N LEU A 425 -17.05 19.14 -13.87
CA LEU A 425 -16.29 18.54 -14.97
C LEU A 425 -17.17 18.17 -16.17
N CYS A 426 -18.02 19.09 -16.61
CA CYS A 426 -18.92 18.88 -17.75
C CYS A 426 -18.25 18.96 -19.13
N GLY A 427 -17.06 19.53 -19.21
CA GLY A 427 -16.47 19.87 -20.50
C GLY A 427 -17.11 21.13 -21.10
N ALA A 428 -16.60 21.58 -22.24
CA ALA A 428 -17.26 22.62 -23.02
C ALA A 428 -18.35 21.97 -23.87
N GLN A 429 -19.63 22.14 -23.53
CA GLN A 429 -20.70 21.86 -24.48
C GLN A 429 -20.50 22.75 -25.71
N LYS A 430 -20.59 22.16 -26.92
CA LYS A 430 -20.90 22.96 -28.11
C LYS A 430 -22.24 23.62 -27.84
N ARG A 431 -22.24 24.93 -27.58
CA ARG A 431 -23.40 25.76 -27.90
C ARG A 431 -23.64 25.71 -29.40
#